data_AF-A0A8D2FAQ8-F1
#
_entry.id   AF-A0A8D2FAQ8-F1
#
_cell.length_a   1.000
_cell.length_b   1.000
_cell.length_c   1.000
_cell.angle_alpha   90.00
_cell.angle_beta   90.00
_cell.angle_gamma   90.00
#
_symmetry.space_group_name_H-M   'P 1'
#
loop_
_entity.id
_entity.type
_entity.pdbx_description
1 polymer ?
#
loop_
_entity_poly.entity_id
_entity_poly.type
_entity_poly.pdbx_seq_one_letter_code
_entity_poly.pdbx_strand_id
1 'polypeptide(L)'
;MAAGSWTCLILAIALLCLPWPQEGSAFPTIPLSWLFNNAILRAHHLHKLAFDTYQKFNLELLRISLLLIQSWLEPVQFLRSVFTNKLVYGASNFNVYLYLTNLEEGIQTLMWRLDDGSPRTGQIFKQTYSKFDTNSHNDDTLLKNYGLLYCFRKDMNKVETFLRTVQCRAVEGSCGF
;
A
#
# COMPACT_ATOMS: atom_id res chain seq x y z
N MET A 1 -0.76 -58.24 63.07
CA MET A 1 -0.91 -58.71 61.68
C MET A 1 -0.69 -57.50 60.77
N ALA A 2 0.49 -57.38 60.17
CA ALA A 2 0.80 -56.29 59.24
C ALA A 2 1.25 -56.91 57.91
N ALA A 3 0.29 -57.50 57.19
CA ALA A 3 0.49 -57.97 55.83
C ALA A 3 0.37 -56.76 54.90
N GLY A 4 1.46 -56.03 54.68
CA GLY A 4 1.40 -54.82 53.84
C GLY A 4 2.73 -54.25 53.35
N SER A 5 3.87 -54.91 53.60
CA SER A 5 5.19 -54.38 53.20
C SER A 5 5.81 -55.11 52.00
N TRP A 6 5.56 -56.42 51.87
CA TRP A 6 6.21 -57.23 50.83
C TRP A 6 5.52 -57.11 49.47
N THR A 7 4.20 -56.88 49.44
CA THR A 7 3.44 -56.69 48.18
C THR A 7 3.80 -55.38 47.48
N CYS A 8 4.09 -54.31 48.23
CA CYS A 8 4.54 -53.03 47.66
C CYS A 8 5.96 -53.09 47.08
N LEU A 9 6.87 -53.83 47.71
CA LEU A 9 8.24 -54.01 47.21
C LEU A 9 8.28 -54.83 45.92
N ILE A 10 7.46 -55.87 45.82
CA ILE A 10 7.38 -56.70 44.61
C ILE A 10 6.75 -55.91 43.45
N LEU A 11 5.75 -55.07 43.70
CA LEU A 11 5.17 -54.18 42.68
C LEU A 11 6.16 -53.11 42.20
N ALA A 12 6.95 -52.52 43.12
CA ALA A 12 7.96 -51.53 42.76
C ALA A 12 9.09 -52.12 41.91
N ILE A 13 9.55 -53.34 42.24
CA ILE A 13 10.59 -54.04 41.46
C ILE A 13 10.03 -54.51 40.11
N ALA A 14 8.77 -55.00 40.05
CA ALA A 14 8.13 -55.36 38.78
C ALA A 14 7.96 -54.15 37.84
N LEU A 15 7.68 -52.96 38.37
CA LEU A 15 7.63 -51.69 37.61
C LEU A 15 9.00 -51.21 37.15
N LEU A 16 10.07 -51.49 37.91
CA LEU A 16 11.46 -51.17 37.55
C LEU A 16 12.09 -52.19 36.58
N CYS A 17 11.56 -53.41 36.53
CA CYS A 17 12.02 -54.49 35.65
C CYS A 17 11.15 -54.68 34.40
N LEU A 18 10.07 -53.90 34.23
CA LEU A 18 9.40 -53.78 32.95
C LEU A 18 10.43 -53.19 31.97
N PRO A 19 10.76 -53.89 30.87
CA PRO A 19 11.43 -53.25 29.76
C PRO A 19 10.60 -52.02 29.45
N TRP A 20 11.21 -50.83 29.55
CA TRP A 20 10.63 -49.61 29.00
C TRP A 20 10.04 -50.00 27.65
N PRO A 21 8.77 -49.69 27.34
CA PRO A 21 8.28 -49.92 26.00
C PRO A 21 9.19 -49.06 25.12
N GLN A 22 10.18 -49.71 24.51
CA GLN A 22 10.76 -49.24 23.26
C GLN A 22 9.62 -49.41 22.26
N GLU A 23 8.60 -48.55 22.39
CA GLU A 23 8.05 -47.86 21.26
C GLU A 23 9.29 -47.31 20.56
N GLY A 24 9.80 -48.12 19.63
CA GLY A 24 10.81 -47.70 18.71
C GLY A 24 10.30 -46.39 18.20
N SER A 25 10.92 -45.31 18.68
CA SER A 25 10.71 -43.97 18.20
C SER A 25 11.38 -43.89 16.83
N ALA A 26 10.92 -44.74 15.90
CA ALA A 26 10.77 -44.34 14.53
C ALA A 26 9.61 -43.34 14.45
N PHE A 27 9.70 -42.24 15.22
CA PHE A 27 9.21 -40.98 14.69
C PHE A 27 9.95 -40.84 13.36
N PRO A 28 9.25 -40.79 12.21
CA PRO A 28 9.94 -40.65 10.94
C PRO A 28 10.77 -39.39 11.05
N THR A 29 12.10 -39.55 11.02
CA THR A 29 13.02 -38.43 11.05
C THR A 29 12.73 -37.68 9.76
N ILE A 30 12.04 -36.55 9.88
CA ILE A 30 11.62 -35.77 8.72
C ILE A 30 12.88 -35.47 7.91
N PRO A 31 12.96 -35.89 6.63
CA PRO A 31 14.17 -35.69 5.84
C PRO A 31 14.52 -34.20 5.76
N LEU A 32 15.80 -33.88 5.91
CA LEU A 32 16.29 -32.51 5.83
C LEU A 32 15.88 -31.81 4.52
N SER A 33 15.83 -32.56 3.42
CA SER A 33 15.34 -32.07 2.12
C SER A 33 13.88 -31.63 2.16
N TRP A 34 13.01 -32.36 2.87
CA TRP A 34 11.61 -31.98 3.05
C TRP A 34 11.49 -30.69 3.87
N LEU A 35 12.27 -30.57 4.95
CA LEU A 35 12.30 -29.36 5.77
C LEU A 35 12.72 -28.13 4.95
N PHE A 36 13.79 -28.23 4.17
CA PHE A 36 14.22 -27.15 3.29
C PHE A 36 13.18 -26.81 2.23
N ASN A 37 12.61 -27.80 1.53
CA ASN A 37 11.59 -27.55 0.52
C ASN A 37 10.35 -26.87 1.12
N ASN A 38 9.92 -27.31 2.31
CA ASN A 38 8.80 -26.69 3.01
C ASN A 38 9.10 -25.24 3.41
N ALA A 39 10.29 -24.98 3.95
CA ALA A 39 10.72 -23.63 4.34
C ALA A 39 10.82 -22.70 3.13
N ILE A 40 11.46 -23.15 2.04
CA ILE A 40 11.60 -22.38 0.80
C ILE A 40 10.23 -22.08 0.20
N LEU A 41 9.33 -23.07 0.13
CA LEU A 41 7.98 -22.88 -0.39
C LEU A 41 7.21 -21.81 0.41
N ARG A 42 7.29 -21.86 1.74
CA ARG A 42 6.65 -20.85 2.61
C ARG A 42 7.28 -19.47 2.40
N ALA A 43 8.60 -19.38 2.35
CA ALA A 43 9.30 -18.12 2.10
C ALA A 43 8.88 -17.52 0.73
N HIS A 44 8.79 -18.35 -0.31
CA HIS A 44 8.33 -17.95 -1.62
C HIS A 44 6.88 -17.44 -1.60
N HIS A 45 5.98 -18.16 -0.94
CA HIS A 45 4.58 -17.73 -0.82
C HIS A 45 4.46 -16.40 -0.07
N LEU A 46 5.19 -16.23 1.03
CA LEU A 46 5.22 -14.98 1.79
C LEU A 46 5.79 -13.84 0.95
N HIS A 47 6.87 -14.09 0.21
CA HIS A 47 7.45 -13.11 -0.71
C HIS A 47 6.44 -12.71 -1.78
N LYS A 48 5.76 -13.68 -2.41
CA LYS A 48 4.76 -13.42 -3.44
C LYS A 48 3.58 -12.62 -2.89
N LEU A 49 3.05 -12.99 -1.73
CA LEU A 49 1.97 -12.24 -1.06
C LEU A 49 2.38 -10.81 -0.72
N ALA A 50 3.59 -10.62 -0.19
CA ALA A 50 4.14 -9.31 0.12
C ALA A 50 4.28 -8.46 -1.16
N PHE A 51 4.82 -9.05 -2.23
CA PHE A 51 4.97 -8.40 -3.53
C PHE A 51 3.63 -7.97 -4.13
N ASP A 52 2.64 -8.87 -4.19
CA ASP A 52 1.31 -8.56 -4.75
C ASP A 52 0.58 -7.49 -3.92
N THR A 53 0.69 -7.57 -2.59
CA THR A 53 0.13 -6.57 -1.66
C THR A 53 0.79 -5.21 -1.87
N TYR A 54 2.11 -5.21 -2.01
CA TYR A 54 2.90 -4.01 -2.22
C TYR A 54 2.56 -3.32 -3.55
N GLN A 55 2.44 -4.08 -4.64
CA GLN A 55 2.04 -3.57 -5.95
C GLN A 55 0.64 -2.97 -5.92
N LYS A 56 -0.30 -3.62 -5.22
CA LYS A 56 -1.65 -3.07 -5.02
C LYS A 56 -1.62 -1.70 -4.33
N PHE A 57 -0.82 -1.54 -3.28
CA PHE A 57 -0.70 -0.24 -2.61
C PHE A 57 -0.14 0.86 -3.51
N ASN A 58 0.82 0.54 -4.38
CA ASN A 58 1.36 1.51 -5.34
C ASN A 58 0.28 2.00 -6.32
N LEU A 59 -0.55 1.08 -6.85
CA LEU A 59 -1.66 1.43 -7.73
C LEU A 59 -2.72 2.29 -7.03
N GLU A 60 -3.03 2.01 -5.77
CA GLU A 60 -3.98 2.84 -4.99
C GLU A 60 -3.46 4.27 -4.77
N LEU A 61 -2.17 4.44 -4.48
CA LEU A 61 -1.56 5.76 -4.35
C LEU A 61 -1.63 6.56 -5.67
N LEU A 62 -1.38 5.90 -6.80
CA LEU A 62 -1.55 6.52 -8.12
C LEU A 62 -3.02 6.85 -8.41
N ARG A 63 -3.95 5.96 -8.04
CA ARG A 63 -5.39 6.18 -8.22
C ARG A 63 -5.89 7.37 -7.39
N ILE A 64 -5.48 7.49 -6.13
CA ILE A 64 -5.82 8.65 -5.29
C ILE A 64 -5.22 9.92 -5.90
N SER A 65 -3.98 9.86 -6.38
CA SER A 65 -3.34 10.99 -7.05
C SER A 65 -4.12 11.44 -8.29
N LEU A 66 -4.57 10.49 -9.11
CA LEU A 66 -5.40 10.76 -10.29
C LEU A 66 -6.72 11.44 -9.91
N LEU A 67 -7.41 10.95 -8.88
CA LEU A 67 -8.66 11.54 -8.40
C LEU A 67 -8.46 12.98 -7.91
N LEU A 68 -7.35 13.26 -7.20
CA LEU A 68 -7.02 14.61 -6.77
C LEU A 68 -6.81 15.53 -7.99
N ILE A 69 -6.00 15.11 -8.97
CA ILE A 69 -5.77 15.89 -10.19
C ILE A 69 -7.08 16.18 -10.93
N GLN A 70 -7.91 15.16 -11.16
CA GLN A 70 -9.19 15.30 -11.84
C GLN A 70 -10.16 16.24 -11.11
N SER A 71 -10.18 16.20 -9.77
CA SER A 71 -11.03 17.09 -8.97
C SER A 71 -10.62 18.56 -9.05
N TRP A 72 -9.39 18.86 -9.45
CA TRP A 72 -8.86 20.21 -9.59
C TRP A 72 -8.94 20.79 -11.00
N LEU A 73 -9.25 19.99 -12.02
CA LEU A 73 -9.35 20.45 -13.42
C LEU A 73 -10.39 21.58 -13.62
N GLU A 74 -11.55 21.46 -12.97
CA GLU A 74 -12.60 22.49 -13.02
C GLU A 74 -12.29 23.67 -12.08
N PRO A 75 -12.01 23.46 -10.76
CA PRO A 75 -11.71 24.55 -9.83
C PRO A 75 -10.54 25.46 -10.26
N VAL A 76 -9.51 24.91 -10.89
CA VAL A 76 -8.32 25.69 -11.29
C VAL A 76 -8.63 26.73 -12.36
N GLN A 77 -9.67 26.52 -13.17
CA GLN A 77 -10.09 27.48 -14.19
C GLN A 77 -10.63 28.76 -13.54
N PHE A 78 -11.31 28.65 -12.39
CA PHE A 78 -11.77 29.79 -11.60
C PHE A 78 -10.61 30.54 -10.91
N LEU A 79 -9.51 29.85 -10.62
CA LEU A 79 -8.29 30.45 -10.05
C LEU A 79 -7.38 31.11 -11.09
N ARG A 80 -7.69 31.00 -12.39
CA ARG A 80 -6.87 31.54 -13.49
C ARG A 80 -6.55 33.03 -13.32
N SER A 81 -7.53 33.84 -12.91
CA SER A 81 -7.34 35.28 -12.66
C SER A 81 -6.41 35.56 -11.48
N VAL A 82 -6.42 34.69 -10.46
CA VAL A 82 -5.57 34.82 -9.27
C VAL A 82 -4.11 34.45 -9.59
N PHE A 83 -3.90 33.42 -10.42
CA PHE A 83 -2.55 33.02 -10.86
C PHE A 83 -1.93 34.00 -11.85
N THR A 84 -2.74 34.63 -12.71
CA THR A 84 -2.27 35.63 -13.69
C THR A 84 -1.87 36.96 -13.04
N ASN A 85 -2.52 37.37 -11.95
CA ASN A 85 -2.22 38.61 -11.23
C ASN A 85 -0.84 38.66 -10.53
N LYS A 86 -0.14 37.54 -10.36
CA LYS A 86 1.20 37.50 -9.72
C LYS A 86 2.38 37.37 -10.68
N LEU A 87 2.15 37.22 -11.99
CA LEU A 87 3.22 37.06 -12.97
C LEU A 87 3.74 38.42 -13.49
N VAL A 88 4.32 39.22 -12.59
CA VAL A 88 5.10 40.44 -12.92
C VAL A 88 6.56 40.11 -13.27
N TYR A 89 6.95 38.84 -13.35
CA TYR A 89 8.31 38.45 -13.71
C TYR A 89 8.35 37.29 -14.72
N GLY A 90 8.25 37.64 -16.01
CA GLY A 90 9.16 37.15 -17.04
C GLY A 90 9.15 35.68 -17.48
N ALA A 91 8.19 34.83 -17.12
CA ALA A 91 8.12 33.46 -17.64
C ALA A 91 6.72 33.12 -18.22
N SER A 92 6.65 33.19 -19.55
CA SER A 92 5.69 32.61 -20.48
C SER A 92 4.60 31.66 -19.92
N ASN A 93 3.33 31.96 -20.24
CA ASN A 93 2.27 30.99 -20.58
C ASN A 93 2.16 29.69 -19.73
N PHE A 94 2.47 29.73 -18.44
CA PHE A 94 2.29 28.57 -17.56
C PHE A 94 0.80 28.43 -17.21
N ASN A 95 0.08 27.63 -17.98
CA ASN A 95 -1.31 27.30 -17.68
C ASN A 95 -1.34 26.14 -16.67
N VAL A 96 -1.69 26.42 -15.41
CA VAL A 96 -1.81 25.40 -14.35
C VAL A 96 -2.72 24.25 -14.79
N TYR A 97 -3.77 24.54 -15.58
CA TYR A 97 -4.63 23.53 -16.16
C TYR A 97 -3.85 22.54 -17.05
N LEU A 98 -2.97 23.05 -17.92
CA LEU A 98 -2.15 22.21 -18.81
C LEU A 98 -1.22 21.29 -18.01
N TYR A 99 -0.67 21.78 -16.89
CA TYR A 99 0.14 20.94 -15.99
C TYR A 99 -0.67 19.82 -15.35
N LEU A 100 -1.89 20.10 -14.91
CA LEU A 100 -2.77 19.09 -14.35
C LEU A 100 -3.14 18.04 -15.40
N THR A 101 -3.48 18.45 -16.63
CA THR A 101 -3.80 17.51 -17.72
C THR A 101 -2.61 16.63 -18.10
N ASN A 102 -1.42 17.21 -18.27
CA ASN A 102 -0.22 16.43 -18.58
C ASN A 102 0.13 15.45 -17.44
N LEU A 103 -0.09 15.87 -16.19
CA LEU A 103 0.13 15.01 -15.03
C LEU A 103 -0.91 13.88 -14.93
N GLU A 104 -2.17 14.15 -15.28
CA GLU A 104 -3.23 13.14 -15.39
C GLU A 104 -2.81 12.02 -16.36
N GLU A 105 -2.39 12.38 -17.57
CA GLU A 105 -1.91 11.44 -18.59
C GLU A 105 -0.68 10.65 -18.12
N GLY A 106 0.27 11.32 -17.46
CA GLY A 106 1.45 10.69 -16.88
C GLY A 106 1.11 9.64 -15.82
N ILE A 107 0.18 9.97 -14.91
CA ILE A 107 -0.27 9.04 -13.86
C ILE A 107 -1.01 7.85 -14.46
N GLN A 108 -1.90 8.07 -15.44
CA GLN A 108 -2.60 6.98 -16.13
C GLN A 108 -1.61 6.02 -16.83
N THR A 109 -0.57 6.58 -17.45
CA THR A 109 0.50 5.79 -18.07
C THR A 109 1.29 4.97 -17.04
N LEU A 110 1.59 5.55 -15.87
CA LEU A 110 2.26 4.84 -14.78
C LEU A 110 1.40 3.70 -14.23
N MET A 111 0.11 3.94 -14.03
CA MET A 111 -0.83 2.89 -13.61
C MET A 111 -0.85 1.73 -14.60
N TRP A 112 -0.95 2.03 -15.90
CA TRP A 112 -0.92 1.02 -16.95
C TRP A 112 0.36 0.17 -16.93
N ARG A 113 1.52 0.81 -16.76
CA ARG A 113 2.82 0.11 -16.71
C ARG A 113 3.00 -0.73 -15.45
N LEU A 114 2.50 -0.26 -14.30
CA LEU A 114 2.61 -0.96 -13.03
C LEU A 114 1.56 -2.05 -12.83
N ASP A 115 0.50 -2.10 -13.63
CA ASP A 115 -0.52 -3.17 -13.59
C ASP A 115 -0.18 -4.33 -14.56
N ASP A 116 1.09 -4.45 -14.98
CA ASP A 116 1.60 -5.48 -15.90
C ASP A 116 0.86 -5.52 -17.26
N GLY A 117 0.20 -4.42 -17.65
CA GLY A 117 -0.66 -4.34 -18.84
C GLY A 117 -1.91 -5.23 -18.78
N SER A 118 -2.21 -5.85 -17.63
CA SER A 118 -3.37 -6.71 -17.44
C SER A 118 -4.56 -5.87 -16.98
N PRO A 119 -5.72 -5.89 -17.66
CA PRO A 119 -6.93 -5.23 -17.18
C PRO A 119 -7.54 -6.08 -16.06
N ARG A 120 -6.87 -6.23 -14.93
CA ARG A 120 -7.56 -6.70 -13.73
C ARG A 120 -8.39 -5.53 -13.26
N THR A 121 -9.67 -5.62 -13.58
CA THR A 121 -10.78 -4.90 -12.95
C THR A 121 -10.77 -5.17 -11.44
N GLY A 122 -9.74 -4.69 -10.74
CA GLY A 122 -9.77 -4.47 -9.30
C GLY A 122 -10.73 -3.33 -9.09
N GLN A 123 -11.85 -3.63 -8.40
CA GLN A 123 -12.96 -2.75 -8.07
C GLN A 123 -12.67 -1.29 -8.42
N ILE A 124 -13.39 -0.76 -9.42
CA ILE A 124 -13.59 0.67 -9.58
C ILE A 124 -14.19 1.13 -8.26
N PHE A 125 -13.35 1.46 -7.28
CA PHE A 125 -13.77 2.18 -6.10
C PHE A 125 -14.13 3.54 -6.68
N LYS A 126 -15.42 3.67 -7.00
CA LYS A 126 -16.06 4.88 -7.50
C LYS A 126 -16.17 5.80 -6.29
N GLN A 127 -15.01 6.21 -5.77
CA GLN A 127 -14.94 7.18 -4.70
C GLN A 127 -15.14 8.52 -5.39
N THR A 128 -16.40 8.93 -5.47
CA THR A 128 -16.80 10.25 -5.95
C THR A 128 -16.23 11.26 -4.98
N TYR A 129 -15.02 11.74 -5.23
CA TYR A 129 -14.49 12.90 -4.54
C TYR A 129 -15.50 14.04 -4.76
N SER A 130 -16.02 14.62 -3.68
CA SER A 130 -17.13 15.56 -3.79
C SER A 130 -16.69 16.77 -4.61
N LYS A 131 -17.38 17.00 -5.73
CA LYS A 131 -17.17 18.15 -6.59
C LYS A 131 -17.36 19.42 -5.77
N PHE A 132 -16.48 20.40 -5.94
CA PHE A 132 -16.62 21.69 -5.27
C PHE A 132 -17.81 22.44 -5.89
N ASP A 133 -18.89 22.60 -5.13
CA ASP A 133 -20.04 23.41 -5.55
C ASP A 133 -19.67 24.89 -5.49
N THR A 134 -19.57 25.52 -6.65
CA THR A 134 -19.12 26.91 -6.82
C THR A 134 -20.23 27.94 -6.53
N ASN A 135 -21.41 27.49 -6.12
CA ASN A 135 -22.61 28.33 -6.02
C ASN A 135 -22.92 28.70 -4.55
N SER A 136 -22.18 29.65 -3.99
CA SER A 136 -22.70 30.47 -2.89
C SER A 136 -22.51 31.94 -3.23
N HIS A 137 -23.63 32.54 -3.60
CA HIS A 137 -23.74 33.97 -3.82
C HIS A 137 -23.59 34.66 -2.46
N ASN A 138 -22.57 35.50 -2.36
CA ASN A 138 -22.18 36.37 -1.24
C ASN A 138 -21.18 35.83 -0.20
N ASP A 139 -20.37 36.81 0.28
CA ASP A 139 -19.27 36.87 1.25
C ASP A 139 -17.85 36.36 0.86
N ASP A 140 -16.95 37.35 0.80
CA ASP A 140 -15.53 37.44 0.44
C ASP A 140 -14.95 36.47 -0.60
N THR A 141 -15.02 36.88 -1.87
CA THR A 141 -14.26 36.32 -2.99
C THR A 141 -12.78 36.10 -2.65
N LEU A 142 -12.17 36.98 -1.84
CA LEU A 142 -10.79 36.84 -1.38
C LEU A 142 -10.60 35.60 -0.48
N LEU A 143 -11.50 35.40 0.48
CA LEU A 143 -11.43 34.27 1.41
C LEU A 143 -11.71 32.94 0.70
N LYS A 144 -12.67 32.92 -0.24
CA LYS A 144 -12.93 31.76 -1.11
C LYS A 144 -11.72 31.43 -1.99
N ASN A 145 -11.08 32.43 -2.60
CA ASN A 145 -9.86 32.26 -3.38
C ASN A 145 -8.68 31.75 -2.53
N TYR A 146 -8.51 32.29 -1.33
CA TYR A 146 -7.48 31.83 -0.40
C TYR A 146 -7.70 30.38 0.04
N GLY A 147 -8.95 30.01 0.39
CA GLY A 147 -9.31 28.64 0.77
C GLY A 147 -9.04 27.64 -0.36
N LEU A 148 -9.44 27.99 -1.60
CA LEU A 148 -9.18 27.16 -2.77
C LEU A 148 -7.68 27.02 -3.05
N LEU A 149 -6.90 28.10 -2.97
CA LEU A 149 -5.44 28.03 -3.14
C LEU A 149 -4.77 27.17 -2.06
N TYR A 150 -5.22 27.29 -0.81
CA TYR A 150 -4.72 26.47 0.29
C TYR A 150 -4.99 24.99 0.06
N CYS A 151 -6.23 24.64 -0.33
CA CYS A 151 -6.60 23.27 -0.65
C CYS A 151 -5.82 22.74 -1.85
N PHE A 152 -5.68 23.53 -2.92
CA PHE A 152 -4.89 23.18 -4.10
C PHE A 152 -3.45 22.85 -3.72
N ARG A 153 -2.79 23.75 -2.96
CA ARG A 153 -1.43 23.51 -2.46
C ARG A 153 -1.33 22.22 -1.65
N LYS A 154 -2.27 21.99 -0.73
CA LYS A 154 -2.28 20.80 0.14
C LYS A 154 -2.45 19.52 -0.67
N ASP A 155 -3.35 19.51 -1.64
CA ASP A 155 -3.61 18.33 -2.45
C ASP A 155 -2.47 18.06 -3.44
N MET A 156 -1.87 19.10 -4.04
CA MET A 156 -0.68 18.92 -4.89
C MET A 156 0.52 18.40 -4.09
N ASN A 157 0.70 18.85 -2.84
CA ASN A 157 1.72 18.28 -1.96
C ASN A 157 1.49 16.79 -1.66
N LYS A 158 0.22 16.35 -1.51
CA LYS A 158 -0.10 14.91 -1.37
C LYS A 158 0.22 14.15 -2.65
N VAL A 159 -0.18 14.67 -3.81
CA VAL A 159 0.12 14.05 -5.11
C VAL A 159 1.62 13.86 -5.28
N GLU A 160 2.42 14.90 -5.02
CA GLU A 160 3.88 14.79 -5.07
C GLU A 160 4.41 13.71 -4.12
N THR A 161 3.93 13.70 -2.86
CA THR A 161 4.36 12.71 -1.85
C THR A 161 4.03 11.28 -2.29
N PHE A 162 2.84 11.06 -2.83
CA PHE A 162 2.41 9.75 -3.32
C PHE A 162 3.22 9.30 -4.52
N LEU A 163 3.47 10.19 -5.49
CA LEU A 163 4.30 9.88 -6.66
C LEU A 163 5.74 9.55 -6.26
N ARG A 164 6.35 10.33 -5.35
CA ARG A 164 7.69 10.02 -4.80
C ARG A 164 7.70 8.68 -4.09
N THR A 165 6.66 8.38 -3.30
CA THR A 165 6.52 7.10 -2.61
C THR A 165 6.47 5.94 -3.61
N VAL A 166 5.67 6.06 -4.66
CA VAL A 166 5.57 5.02 -5.72
C VAL A 166 6.90 4.90 -6.48
N GLN A 167 7.56 6.02 -6.80
CA GLN A 167 8.87 6.03 -7.46
C GLN A 167 9.90 5.27 -6.64
N CYS A 168 10.09 5.63 -5.36
CA CYS A 168 11.00 4.95 -4.43
C CYS A 168 10.78 3.44 -4.40
N ARG A 169 9.51 3.05 -4.52
CA ARG A 169 9.06 1.68 -4.34
C ARG A 169 9.14 0.83 -5.60
N ALA A 170 8.98 1.45 -6.76
CA ALA A 170 8.91 0.77 -8.05
C ALA A 170 10.25 0.80 -8.82
N VAL A 171 11.12 1.76 -8.53
CA VAL A 171 12.41 1.93 -9.21
C VAL A 171 13.55 1.65 -8.23
N GLU A 172 14.33 0.62 -8.51
CA GLU A 172 15.49 0.23 -7.70
C GLU A 172 16.53 1.37 -7.66
N GLY A 173 17.04 1.71 -6.47
CA GLY A 173 18.01 2.79 -6.27
C GLY A 173 17.46 4.22 -6.44
N SER A 174 16.16 4.40 -6.67
CA SER A 174 15.57 5.73 -6.88
C SER A 174 15.43 6.58 -5.61
N CYS A 175 15.54 5.95 -4.43
CA CYS A 175 15.57 6.65 -3.15
C CYS A 175 16.80 6.22 -2.37
N GLY A 176 17.62 7.21 -2.00
CA GLY A 176 18.82 7.01 -1.22
C GLY A 176 18.45 6.51 0.18
N PHE A 177 18.83 5.27 0.47
CA PHE A 177 18.99 4.76 1.83
C PHE A 177 20.48 4.75 2.16
#